data_AF-A0A963R6T2-F1
#
_entry.id   AF-A0A963R6T2-F1
#
_cell.length_a   1.000
_cell.length_b   1.000
_cell.length_c   1.000
_cell.angle_alpha   90.00
_cell.angle_beta   90.00
_cell.angle_gamma   90.00
#
_symmetry.space_group_name_H-M   'P 1'
#
loop_
_entity.id
_entity.type
_entity.pdbx_description
1 polymer ?
#
loop_
_entity_poly.entity_id
_entity_poly.type
_entity_poly.pdbx_seq_one_letter_code
_entity_poly.pdbx_strand_id
1 'polypeptide(L)'
;MTSNEPIRIFAAVEQSERRAIAIGAELLSRSIAGVRPDRSQPINLAIGHPRHEPGGDSPPHIIVTSMLCEVEGAFEDEALIRERWSDYFDKLLQGPAEVFLCTIFRHAPGREPAAGNDETLHRIRKLNLLAVELSHRLGIRIADFNRVLAHFGARQLATDYRLSGDLATYVAGHTLASAILANGIDELVEPQLQEQARTALGELDDIPDQIRKLARQARNTATAE
;
A
#
# COMPACT_ATOMS: atom_id res chain seq x y z
N MET A 1 7.18 20.37 19.24
CA MET A 1 6.78 19.38 20.27
C MET A 1 6.29 18.14 19.53
N THR A 2 7.12 17.11 19.40
CA THR A 2 6.68 15.85 18.76
C THR A 2 5.88 15.05 19.79
N SER A 3 4.56 14.98 19.60
CA SER A 3 3.62 14.19 20.40
C SER A 3 4.01 12.71 20.41
N ASN A 4 3.83 12.00 21.53
CA ASN A 4 3.99 10.53 21.58
C ASN A 4 2.74 9.79 21.07
N GLU A 5 1.88 10.49 20.33
CA GLU A 5 0.67 9.94 19.76
C GLU A 5 0.99 8.94 18.63
N PRO A 6 0.24 7.84 18.53
CA PRO A 6 0.38 6.89 17.44
C PRO A 6 0.18 7.55 16.07
N ILE A 7 0.94 7.10 15.08
CA ILE A 7 0.66 7.45 13.69
C ILE A 7 -0.56 6.65 13.25
N ARG A 8 -1.64 7.35 12.90
CA ARG A 8 -2.90 6.74 12.47
C ARG A 8 -2.92 6.57 10.96
N ILE A 9 -3.16 5.35 10.50
CA ILE A 9 -3.35 4.99 9.10
C ILE A 9 -4.78 4.48 8.93
N PHE A 10 -5.50 5.04 7.96
CA PHE A 10 -6.77 4.48 7.49
C PHE A 10 -6.60 3.90 6.09
N ALA A 11 -7.00 2.66 5.87
CA ALA A 11 -6.92 2.00 4.58
C ALA A 11 -8.30 1.66 4.02
N ALA A 12 -8.66 2.24 2.87
CA ALA A 12 -9.87 1.95 2.11
C ALA A 12 -9.50 1.10 0.88
N VAL A 13 -9.35 -0.21 1.09
CA VAL A 13 -8.83 -1.17 0.10
C VAL A 13 -9.68 -2.44 0.04
N GLU A 14 -9.49 -3.24 -1.01
CA GLU A 14 -10.19 -4.51 -1.16
C GLU A 14 -9.69 -5.58 -0.17
N GLN A 15 -10.49 -6.63 0.06
CA GLN A 15 -10.14 -7.70 1.00
C GLN A 15 -8.79 -8.36 0.68
N SER A 16 -8.50 -8.53 -0.60
CA SER A 16 -7.27 -9.12 -1.13
C SER A 16 -6.01 -8.30 -0.80
N GLU A 17 -6.14 -6.99 -0.62
CA GLU A 17 -5.02 -6.09 -0.34
C GLU A 17 -4.73 -5.94 1.16
N ARG A 18 -5.70 -6.26 2.04
CA ARG A 18 -5.61 -6.00 3.48
C ARG A 18 -4.34 -6.55 4.13
N ARG A 19 -3.89 -7.73 3.70
CA ARG A 19 -2.67 -8.34 4.23
C ARG A 19 -1.42 -7.57 3.82
N ALA A 20 -1.35 -7.04 2.60
CA ALA A 20 -0.24 -6.21 2.16
C ALA A 20 -0.19 -4.90 2.95
N ILE A 21 -1.35 -4.28 3.18
CA ILE A 21 -1.47 -3.08 4.00
C ILE A 21 -1.03 -3.34 5.45
N ALA A 22 -1.47 -4.44 6.05
CA ALA A 22 -1.08 -4.82 7.41
C ALA A 22 0.44 -5.03 7.52
N ILE A 23 1.05 -5.73 6.56
CA ILE A 23 2.52 -5.91 6.50
C ILE A 23 3.21 -4.55 6.35
N GLY A 24 2.72 -3.68 5.47
CA GLY A 24 3.30 -2.35 5.30
C GLY A 24 3.26 -1.51 6.58
N ALA A 25 2.14 -1.53 7.30
CA ALA A 25 2.02 -0.86 8.60
C ALA A 25 2.98 -1.45 9.66
N GLU A 26 3.14 -2.78 9.70
CA GLU A 26 4.09 -3.43 10.61
C GLU A 26 5.54 -3.07 10.28
N LEU A 27 5.92 -3.14 8.99
CA LEU A 27 7.26 -2.78 8.52
C LEU A 27 7.58 -1.32 8.83
N LEU A 28 6.62 -0.42 8.60
CA LEU A 28 6.73 1.00 8.94
C LEU A 28 6.94 1.18 10.45
N SER A 29 6.09 0.56 11.27
CA SER A 29 6.18 0.60 12.74
C SER A 29 7.56 0.16 13.24
N ARG A 30 8.04 -0.99 12.76
CA ARG A 30 9.34 -1.55 13.14
C ARG A 30 10.51 -0.67 12.71
N SER A 31 10.44 -0.11 11.51
CA SER A 31 11.51 0.72 10.95
C SER A 31 11.64 2.03 11.74
N ILE A 32 10.51 2.65 12.12
CA ILE A 32 10.49 3.85 12.95
C ILE A 32 10.94 3.54 14.39
N ALA A 33 10.44 2.45 15.00
CA ALA A 33 10.81 2.07 16.35
C ALA A 33 12.31 1.75 16.48
N GLY A 34 12.92 1.16 15.44
CA GLY A 34 14.34 0.84 15.41
C GLY A 34 15.27 2.06 15.48
N VAL A 35 14.78 3.24 15.06
CA VAL A 35 15.55 4.50 15.05
C VAL A 35 15.11 5.47 16.14
N ARG A 36 14.03 5.15 16.86
CA ARG A 36 13.51 5.89 18.03
C ARG A 36 13.33 4.95 19.24
N PRO A 37 14.41 4.40 19.81
CA PRO A 37 14.32 3.42 20.89
C PRO A 37 13.72 3.98 22.19
N ASP A 38 13.75 5.30 22.39
CA ASP A 38 13.15 6.01 23.51
C ASP A 38 11.66 6.35 23.31
N ARG A 39 11.14 6.17 22.09
CA ARG A 39 9.75 6.50 21.70
C ARG A 39 9.23 5.55 20.65
N SER A 40 8.68 4.41 21.09
CA SER A 40 7.86 3.57 20.21
C SER A 40 6.54 4.30 19.95
N GLN A 41 6.45 5.08 18.88
CA GLN A 41 5.15 5.53 18.36
C GLN A 41 4.52 4.35 17.62
N PRO A 42 3.45 3.74 18.15
CA PRO A 42 2.81 2.65 17.44
C PRO A 42 2.12 3.18 16.18
N ILE A 43 2.06 2.35 15.14
CA ILE A 43 1.17 2.58 14.01
C ILE A 43 -0.20 2.02 14.37
N ASN A 44 -1.22 2.87 14.36
CA ASN A 44 -2.62 2.47 14.51
C ASN A 44 -3.25 2.34 13.13
N LEU A 45 -3.48 1.11 12.67
CA LEU A 45 -4.10 0.82 11.38
C LEU A 45 -5.60 0.53 11.56
N ALA A 46 -6.44 1.30 10.87
CA ALA A 46 -7.85 1.00 10.67
C ALA A 46 -8.09 0.64 9.19
N ILE A 47 -8.91 -0.39 8.93
CA ILE A 47 -9.24 -0.83 7.56
C ILE A 47 -10.74 -0.69 7.35
N GLY A 48 -11.11 0.09 6.33
CA GLY A 48 -12.48 0.29 5.88
C GLY A 48 -12.81 -0.44 4.59
N HIS A 49 -13.99 -0.12 4.03
CA HIS A 49 -14.39 -0.55 2.69
C HIS A 49 -13.74 0.35 1.62
N PRO A 50 -13.56 -0.14 0.38
CA PRO A 50 -13.11 0.68 -0.74
C PRO A 50 -13.97 1.93 -0.92
N ARG A 51 -13.31 3.06 -1.20
CA ARG A 51 -13.95 4.38 -1.35
C ARG A 51 -14.75 4.85 -0.12
N HIS A 52 -14.49 4.28 1.05
CA HIS A 52 -15.04 4.80 2.30
C HIS A 52 -14.15 5.94 2.82
N GLU A 53 -14.78 6.94 3.41
CA GLU A 53 -14.08 8.01 4.12
C GLU A 53 -13.72 7.54 5.53
N PRO A 54 -12.61 8.01 6.12
CA PRO A 54 -12.31 7.69 7.52
C PRO A 54 -13.40 8.24 8.44
N GLY A 55 -13.95 7.39 9.30
CA GLY A 55 -14.86 7.79 10.38
C GLY A 55 -14.15 7.92 11.73
N GLY A 56 -14.80 8.59 12.68
CA GLY A 56 -14.37 8.70 14.08
C GLY A 56 -13.88 10.10 14.49
N ASP A 57 -13.65 10.27 15.78
CA ASP A 57 -13.32 11.58 16.39
C ASP A 57 -11.85 12.03 16.15
N SER A 58 -11.03 11.14 15.58
CA SER A 58 -9.60 11.33 15.42
C SER A 58 -9.19 11.11 13.96
N PRO A 59 -8.81 12.17 13.22
CA PRO A 59 -8.49 12.04 11.80
C PRO A 59 -7.21 11.20 11.61
N PRO A 60 -7.15 10.36 10.56
CA PRO A 60 -5.91 9.67 10.21
C PRO A 60 -4.85 10.68 9.79
N HIS A 61 -3.57 10.31 9.96
CA HIS A 61 -2.46 11.07 9.38
C HIS A 61 -2.19 10.63 7.94
N ILE A 62 -2.47 9.35 7.64
CA ILE A 62 -2.25 8.75 6.32
C ILE A 62 -3.51 8.01 5.89
N ILE A 63 -3.92 8.21 4.65
CA ILE A 63 -4.98 7.45 4.01
C ILE A 63 -4.37 6.63 2.88
N VAL A 64 -4.64 5.33 2.86
CA VAL A 64 -4.21 4.42 1.79
C VAL A 64 -5.43 3.89 1.06
N THR A 65 -5.44 3.98 -0.27
CA THR A 65 -6.53 3.44 -1.09
C THR A 65 -6.01 2.78 -2.36
N SER A 66 -6.90 2.11 -3.08
CA SER A 66 -6.63 1.38 -4.32
C SER A 66 -7.89 1.36 -5.17
N MET A 67 -7.74 1.38 -6.49
CA MET A 67 -8.85 1.24 -7.43
C MET A 67 -9.15 -0.24 -7.76
N LEU A 68 -8.65 -1.19 -6.97
CA LEU A 68 -8.85 -2.61 -7.23
C LEU A 68 -10.33 -3.01 -7.29
N CYS A 69 -11.18 -2.34 -6.51
CA CYS A 69 -12.64 -2.52 -6.57
C CYS A 69 -13.21 -2.28 -7.97
N GLU A 70 -12.60 -1.37 -8.74
CA GLU A 70 -12.99 -1.08 -10.11
C GLU A 70 -12.49 -2.15 -11.07
N VAL A 71 -11.60 -3.08 -10.70
CA VAL A 71 -11.26 -4.24 -11.56
C VAL A 71 -12.33 -5.32 -11.44
N GLU A 72 -12.80 -5.55 -10.21
CA GLU A 72 -13.74 -6.61 -9.86
C GLU A 72 -15.21 -6.22 -10.06
N GLY A 73 -15.50 -4.91 -10.14
CA GLY A 73 -16.83 -4.38 -10.40
C GLY A 73 -17.34 -4.60 -11.83
N ALA A 74 -18.61 -4.28 -12.04
CA ALA A 74 -19.22 -4.28 -13.37
C ALA A 74 -18.45 -3.37 -14.34
N PHE A 75 -18.50 -3.66 -15.65
CA PHE A 75 -17.93 -2.76 -16.64
C PHE A 75 -18.72 -1.45 -16.64
N GLU A 76 -18.02 -0.33 -16.45
CA GLU A 76 -18.60 1.00 -16.39
C GLU A 76 -17.85 1.94 -17.33
N ASP A 77 -18.48 3.06 -17.69
CA ASP A 77 -17.85 4.10 -18.48
C ASP A 77 -16.67 4.72 -17.74
N GLU A 78 -15.56 4.91 -18.44
CA GLU A 78 -14.31 5.43 -17.87
C GLU A 78 -14.45 6.86 -17.33
N ALA A 79 -15.28 7.69 -17.95
CA ALA A 79 -15.54 9.04 -17.49
C ALA A 79 -16.26 9.03 -16.12
N LEU A 80 -17.20 8.10 -15.92
CA LEU A 80 -17.90 7.94 -14.64
C LEU A 80 -16.98 7.44 -13.53
N ILE A 81 -16.08 6.51 -13.85
CA ILE A 81 -15.04 6.05 -12.90
C ILE A 81 -14.15 7.25 -12.54
N ARG A 82 -13.68 8.01 -13.52
CA ARG A 82 -12.82 9.18 -13.31
C ARG A 82 -13.48 10.24 -12.45
N GLU A 83 -14.73 10.61 -12.74
CA GLU A 83 -15.50 11.59 -11.97
C GLU A 83 -15.64 11.13 -10.52
N ARG A 84 -16.06 9.88 -10.32
CA ARG A 84 -16.23 9.28 -8.99
C ARG A 84 -14.95 9.29 -8.16
N TRP A 85 -13.81 8.91 -8.75
CA TRP A 85 -12.53 8.91 -8.04
C TRP A 85 -12.01 10.32 -7.82
N SER A 86 -12.29 11.25 -8.73
CA SER A 86 -11.99 12.67 -8.54
C SER A 86 -12.74 13.23 -7.33
N ASP A 87 -14.06 13.03 -7.27
CA ASP A 87 -14.90 13.48 -6.16
C ASP A 87 -14.47 12.84 -4.83
N TYR A 88 -14.10 11.55 -4.85
CA TYR A 88 -13.61 10.87 -3.66
C TYR A 88 -12.32 11.51 -3.13
N PHE A 89 -11.33 11.74 -4.00
CA PHE A 89 -10.08 12.37 -3.58
C PHE A 89 -10.24 13.83 -3.19
N ASP A 90 -11.09 14.59 -3.87
CA ASP A 90 -11.38 15.99 -3.53
C ASP A 90 -11.94 16.12 -2.11
N LYS A 91 -12.71 15.13 -1.64
CA LYS A 91 -13.18 15.05 -0.25
C LYS A 91 -12.06 14.68 0.72
N LEU A 92 -11.27 13.65 0.41
CA LEU A 92 -10.17 13.21 1.28
C LEU A 92 -9.14 14.33 1.50
N LEU A 93 -8.86 15.11 0.45
CA LEU A 93 -7.89 16.22 0.47
C LEU A 93 -8.39 17.46 1.21
N GLN A 94 -9.64 17.49 1.70
CA GLN A 94 -10.08 18.53 2.65
C GLN A 94 -9.50 18.32 4.06
N GLY A 95 -9.01 17.11 4.35
CA GLY A 95 -8.39 16.77 5.63
C GLY A 95 -6.87 16.97 5.64
N PRO A 96 -6.23 16.91 6.82
CA PRO A 96 -4.77 17.06 6.96
C PRO A 96 -3.99 15.77 6.60
N ALA A 97 -4.67 14.73 6.11
CA ALA A 97 -4.04 13.43 5.90
C ALA A 97 -3.30 13.37 4.56
N GLU A 98 -2.12 12.76 4.56
CA GLU A 98 -1.43 12.40 3.32
C GLU A 98 -2.13 11.22 2.64
N VAL A 99 -2.45 11.35 1.36
CA VAL A 99 -3.21 10.35 0.62
C VAL A 99 -2.30 9.56 -0.32
N PHE A 100 -2.30 8.24 -0.15
CA PHE A 100 -1.58 7.27 -0.99
C PHE A 100 -2.55 6.42 -1.81
N LEU A 101 -2.30 6.36 -3.11
CA LEU A 101 -3.00 5.47 -4.04
C LEU A 101 -2.06 4.35 -4.48
N CYS A 102 -2.44 3.11 -4.17
CA CYS A 102 -1.74 1.91 -4.64
C CYS A 102 -2.12 1.63 -6.09
N THR A 103 -1.12 1.43 -6.95
CA THR A 103 -1.37 0.92 -8.31
C THR A 103 -1.69 -0.57 -8.29
N ILE A 104 -2.30 -1.08 -9.35
CA ILE A 104 -2.75 -2.47 -9.43
C ILE A 104 -1.75 -3.28 -10.25
N PHE A 105 -1.31 -4.42 -9.73
CA PHE A 105 -0.37 -5.27 -10.44
C PHE A 105 -0.98 -5.83 -11.73
N ARG A 106 -0.33 -5.59 -12.86
CA ARG A 106 -0.83 -5.99 -14.18
C ARG A 106 -0.52 -7.46 -14.49
N HIS A 107 -1.18 -8.36 -13.79
CA HIS A 107 -1.17 -9.80 -14.08
C HIS A 107 -2.52 -10.43 -13.76
N ALA A 108 -3.10 -11.18 -14.70
CA ALA A 108 -4.36 -11.91 -14.52
C ALA A 108 -4.10 -13.42 -14.61
N PRO A 109 -4.80 -14.25 -13.81
CA PRO A 109 -4.59 -15.69 -13.80
C PRO A 109 -5.09 -16.34 -15.10
N GLY A 110 -4.28 -17.22 -15.70
CA GLY A 110 -4.66 -18.04 -16.86
C GLY A 110 -3.48 -18.36 -17.78
N ARG A 111 -3.42 -19.61 -18.27
CA ARG A 111 -2.30 -20.12 -19.11
C ARG A 111 -2.41 -19.74 -20.59
N GLU A 112 -3.54 -19.19 -21.02
CA GLU A 112 -3.78 -18.76 -22.40
C GLU A 112 -4.55 -17.43 -22.41
N PRO A 113 -4.38 -16.59 -23.46
CA PRO A 113 -5.20 -15.41 -23.66
C PRO A 113 -6.62 -15.84 -24.04
N ALA A 114 -7.39 -16.30 -23.05
CA ALA A 114 -8.84 -16.29 -23.15
C ALA A 114 -9.27 -14.81 -23.16
N ALA A 115 -10.25 -14.45 -23.98
CA ALA A 115 -10.68 -13.06 -24.21
C ALA A 115 -10.90 -12.23 -22.92
N GLY A 116 -11.30 -12.87 -21.81
CA GLY A 116 -11.49 -12.20 -20.51
C GLY A 116 -10.20 -11.73 -19.83
N ASN A 117 -9.06 -12.40 -20.06
CA ASN A 117 -7.78 -11.98 -19.47
C ASN A 117 -7.26 -10.69 -20.11
N ASP A 118 -7.44 -10.54 -21.42
CA ASP A 118 -7.04 -9.32 -22.13
C ASP A 118 -7.88 -8.11 -21.70
N GLU A 119 -9.18 -8.33 -21.43
CA GLU A 119 -10.07 -7.28 -20.91
C GLU A 119 -9.68 -6.84 -19.50
N THR A 120 -9.42 -7.79 -18.58
CA THR A 120 -8.94 -7.46 -17.24
C THR A 120 -7.61 -6.70 -17.28
N LEU A 121 -6.65 -7.15 -18.08
CA LEU A 121 -5.35 -6.49 -18.20
C LEU A 121 -5.47 -5.09 -18.82
N HIS A 122 -6.35 -4.92 -19.81
CA HIS A 122 -6.66 -3.62 -20.40
C HIS A 122 -7.28 -2.67 -19.36
N ARG A 123 -8.23 -3.17 -18.56
CA ARG A 123 -8.85 -2.42 -17.47
C ARG A 123 -7.82 -1.98 -16.42
N ILE A 124 -6.94 -2.88 -15.99
CA ILE A 124 -5.85 -2.55 -15.06
C ILE A 124 -4.92 -1.47 -15.64
N ARG A 125 -4.58 -1.54 -16.93
CA ARG A 125 -3.76 -0.50 -17.58
C ARG A 125 -4.43 0.88 -17.52
N LYS A 126 -5.73 0.94 -17.82
CA LYS A 126 -6.51 2.19 -17.76
C LYS A 126 -6.57 2.75 -16.34
N LEU A 127 -6.83 1.90 -15.34
CA LEU A 127 -6.87 2.32 -13.94
C LEU A 127 -5.50 2.81 -13.46
N ASN A 128 -4.40 2.13 -13.81
CA ASN A 128 -3.05 2.61 -13.46
C ASN A 128 -2.71 3.93 -14.14
N LEU A 129 -3.17 4.16 -15.37
CA LEU A 129 -3.03 5.47 -16.02
C LEU A 129 -3.82 6.55 -15.28
N LEU A 130 -5.09 6.26 -14.95
CA LEU A 130 -5.93 7.17 -14.16
C LEU A 130 -5.29 7.49 -12.80
N ALA A 131 -4.65 6.53 -12.15
CA ALA A 131 -3.95 6.74 -10.88
C ALA A 131 -2.84 7.81 -11.02
N VAL A 132 -2.03 7.72 -12.07
CA VAL A 132 -0.97 8.69 -12.36
C VAL A 132 -1.55 10.06 -12.70
N GLU A 133 -2.62 10.10 -13.50
CA GLU A 133 -3.30 11.36 -13.85
C GLU A 133 -3.91 12.06 -12.62
N LEU A 134 -4.55 11.30 -11.71
CA LEU A 134 -5.08 11.80 -10.45
C LEU A 134 -3.95 12.28 -9.53
N SER A 135 -2.85 11.53 -9.45
CA SER A 135 -1.65 11.94 -8.70
C SER A 135 -1.09 13.28 -9.17
N HIS A 136 -0.88 13.45 -10.48
CA HIS A 136 -0.37 14.71 -11.03
C HIS A 136 -1.36 15.87 -10.83
N ARG A 137 -2.66 15.62 -10.96
CA ARG A 137 -3.69 16.65 -10.86
C ARG A 137 -3.96 17.11 -9.43
N LEU A 138 -4.02 16.15 -8.49
CA LEU A 138 -4.49 16.38 -7.13
C LEU A 138 -3.34 16.38 -6.09
N GLY A 139 -2.13 16.00 -6.47
CA GLY A 139 -0.99 15.92 -5.57
C GLY A 139 -0.96 14.67 -4.67
N ILE A 140 -1.87 13.71 -4.87
CA ILE A 140 -1.85 12.45 -4.11
C ILE A 140 -0.60 11.62 -4.43
N ARG A 141 -0.10 10.86 -3.46
CA ARG A 141 1.10 10.03 -3.57
C ARG A 141 0.77 8.67 -4.18
N ILE A 142 1.75 8.06 -4.85
CA ILE A 142 1.61 6.72 -5.44
C ILE A 142 2.48 5.70 -4.69
N ALA A 143 1.87 4.57 -4.32
CA ALA A 143 2.59 3.35 -4.00
C ALA A 143 2.58 2.44 -5.25
N ASP A 144 3.70 2.38 -5.97
CA ASP A 144 3.78 1.74 -7.30
C ASP A 144 3.94 0.21 -7.22
N PHE A 145 2.92 -0.49 -6.71
CA PHE A 145 2.89 -1.95 -6.64
C PHE A 145 3.08 -2.56 -8.02
N ASN A 146 2.49 -1.98 -9.07
CA ASN A 146 2.58 -2.52 -10.41
C ASN A 146 4.05 -2.62 -10.88
N ARG A 147 4.83 -1.54 -10.78
CA ARG A 147 6.22 -1.53 -11.20
C ARG A 147 7.08 -2.44 -10.34
N VAL A 148 6.91 -2.39 -9.02
CA VAL A 148 7.74 -3.18 -8.09
C VAL A 148 7.45 -4.67 -8.24
N LEU A 149 6.20 -5.10 -8.28
CA LEU A 149 5.85 -6.51 -8.47
C LEU A 149 6.25 -7.02 -9.87
N ALA A 150 6.20 -6.16 -10.89
CA ALA A 150 6.68 -6.50 -12.23
C ALA A 150 8.19 -6.72 -12.28
N HIS A 151 8.97 -6.08 -11.40
CA HIS A 151 10.42 -6.31 -11.30
C HIS A 151 10.75 -7.76 -10.92
N PHE A 152 10.01 -8.35 -9.98
CA PHE A 152 10.17 -9.76 -9.58
C PHE A 152 9.45 -10.73 -10.54
N GLY A 153 8.33 -10.29 -11.11
CA GLY A 153 7.53 -11.07 -12.04
C GLY A 153 6.54 -12.02 -11.36
N ALA A 154 5.35 -12.11 -11.94
CA ALA A 154 4.19 -12.82 -11.36
C ALA A 154 4.46 -14.30 -11.05
N ARG A 155 5.26 -14.98 -11.88
CA ARG A 155 5.60 -16.40 -11.69
C ARG A 155 6.41 -16.64 -10.43
N GLN A 156 7.41 -15.80 -10.17
CA GLN A 156 8.25 -15.90 -8.97
C GLN A 156 7.42 -15.56 -7.72
N LEU A 157 6.55 -14.57 -7.84
CA LEU A 157 5.67 -14.12 -6.77
C LEU A 157 4.48 -15.06 -6.52
N ALA A 158 4.23 -16.02 -7.41
CA ALA A 158 3.07 -16.92 -7.41
C ALA A 158 1.75 -16.16 -7.18
N THR A 159 1.55 -15.08 -7.94
CA THR A 159 0.46 -14.13 -7.67
C THR A 159 -0.19 -13.59 -8.95
N ASP A 160 -1.31 -12.92 -8.77
CA ASP A 160 -2.02 -12.10 -9.75
C ASP A 160 -2.29 -10.70 -9.18
N TYR A 161 -3.13 -9.92 -9.86
CA TYR A 161 -3.52 -8.59 -9.44
C TYR A 161 -4.17 -8.53 -8.04
N ARG A 162 -4.60 -9.67 -7.49
CA ARG A 162 -5.18 -9.79 -6.14
C ARG A 162 -4.13 -10.05 -5.06
N LEU A 163 -2.84 -10.03 -5.38
CA LEU A 163 -1.75 -10.20 -4.40
C LEU A 163 -1.85 -11.49 -3.57
N SER A 164 -2.39 -12.55 -4.17
CA SER A 164 -2.67 -13.84 -3.52
C SER A 164 -1.43 -14.62 -3.02
N GLY A 165 -0.23 -14.26 -3.48
CA GLY A 165 1.01 -14.94 -3.09
C GLY A 165 1.68 -14.26 -1.88
N ASP A 166 2.17 -15.05 -0.92
CA ASP A 166 2.82 -14.55 0.30
C ASP A 166 3.95 -13.53 0.01
N LEU A 167 4.80 -13.86 -0.96
CA LEU A 167 5.91 -13.02 -1.39
C LEU A 167 5.39 -11.73 -2.03
N ALA A 168 4.33 -11.80 -2.84
CA ALA A 168 3.71 -10.62 -3.45
C ALA A 168 3.15 -9.68 -2.40
N THR A 169 2.44 -10.22 -1.41
CA THR A 169 1.87 -9.45 -0.31
C THR A 169 2.96 -8.73 0.47
N TYR A 170 4.09 -9.40 0.75
CA TYR A 170 5.21 -8.78 1.45
C TYR A 170 5.89 -7.69 0.62
N VAL A 171 6.14 -7.95 -0.67
CA VAL A 171 6.71 -6.94 -1.59
C VAL A 171 5.81 -5.71 -1.69
N ALA A 172 4.49 -5.90 -1.80
CA ALA A 172 3.53 -4.80 -1.80
C ALA A 172 3.53 -4.02 -0.48
N GLY A 173 3.56 -4.72 0.66
CA GLY A 173 3.68 -4.08 1.98
C GLY A 173 4.97 -3.29 2.15
N HIS A 174 6.11 -3.83 1.73
CA HIS A 174 7.40 -3.11 1.73
C HIS A 174 7.34 -1.88 0.82
N THR A 175 6.76 -2.01 -0.38
CA THR A 175 6.57 -0.89 -1.31
C THR A 175 5.76 0.24 -0.68
N LEU A 176 4.68 -0.10 0.03
CA LEU A 176 3.86 0.88 0.75
C LEU A 176 4.66 1.57 1.87
N ALA A 177 5.34 0.80 2.73
CA ALA A 177 6.14 1.35 3.82
C ALA A 177 7.25 2.28 3.30
N SER A 178 7.92 1.87 2.22
CA SER A 178 8.95 2.66 1.55
C SER A 178 8.38 3.96 0.96
N ALA A 179 7.23 3.89 0.29
CA ALA A 179 6.56 5.07 -0.26
C ALA A 179 6.18 6.09 0.82
N ILE A 180 5.68 5.60 1.96
CA ILE A 180 5.33 6.43 3.12
C ILE A 180 6.57 7.08 3.74
N LEU A 181 7.63 6.31 3.99
CA LEU A 181 8.89 6.85 4.54
C LEU A 181 9.59 7.85 3.62
N ALA A 182 9.32 7.78 2.32
CA ALA A 182 9.92 8.69 1.35
C ALA A 182 9.15 10.01 1.19
N ASN A 183 7.85 10.06 1.52
CA ASN A 183 7.00 11.19 1.12
C ASN A 183 5.84 11.56 2.07
N GLY A 184 5.59 10.79 3.13
CA GLY A 184 4.27 10.77 3.77
C GLY A 184 4.19 11.18 5.23
N ILE A 185 5.32 11.45 5.91
CA ILE A 185 5.31 11.65 7.38
C ILE A 185 6.28 12.73 7.88
N ASP A 186 6.67 13.70 7.05
CA ASP A 186 7.59 14.81 7.43
C ASP A 186 7.12 15.62 8.64
N GLU A 187 5.81 15.75 8.81
CA GLU A 187 5.21 16.45 9.95
C GLU A 187 5.19 15.60 11.24
N LEU A 188 5.33 14.28 11.12
CA LEU A 188 5.23 13.31 12.23
C LEU A 188 6.61 12.79 12.67
N VAL A 189 7.51 12.63 11.70
CA VAL A 189 8.84 12.06 11.86
C VAL A 189 9.85 12.99 11.21
N GLU A 190 10.88 13.36 11.96
CA GLU A 190 11.92 14.26 11.45
C GLU A 190 12.62 13.63 10.23
N PRO A 191 12.98 14.41 9.20
CA PRO A 191 13.53 13.88 7.95
C PRO A 191 14.75 12.97 8.14
N GLN A 192 15.63 13.29 9.09
CA GLN A 192 16.79 12.46 9.39
C GLN A 192 16.40 11.08 9.93
N LEU A 193 15.35 11.00 10.75
CA LEU A 193 14.86 9.75 11.32
C LEU A 193 14.08 8.95 10.27
N GLN A 194 13.39 9.61 9.34
CA GLN A 194 12.78 8.94 8.19
C GLN A 194 13.83 8.29 7.30
N GLU A 195 14.92 8.99 6.99
CA GLU A 195 16.00 8.42 6.17
C GLU A 195 16.69 7.23 6.85
N GLN A 196 16.89 7.32 8.17
CA GLN A 196 17.37 6.19 8.96
C GLN A 196 16.39 5.02 8.97
N ALA A 197 15.09 5.29 9.14
CA ALA A 197 14.05 4.27 9.09
C ALA A 197 13.96 3.61 7.70
N ARG A 198 14.11 4.39 6.62
CA ARG A 198 14.17 3.90 5.24
C ARG A 198 15.37 2.98 5.04
N THR A 199 16.53 3.37 5.56
CA THR A 199 17.72 2.52 5.56
C THR A 199 17.49 1.23 6.35
N ALA A 200 16.82 1.31 7.51
CA ALA A 200 16.50 0.14 8.34
C ALA A 200 15.46 -0.80 7.71
N LEU A 201 14.52 -0.27 6.93
CA LEU A 201 13.56 -1.03 6.14
C LEU A 201 14.27 -1.91 5.07
N GLY A 202 15.40 -1.43 4.56
CA GLY A 202 16.23 -2.11 3.57
C GLY A 202 15.69 -1.99 2.14
N GLU A 203 16.50 -2.45 1.18
CA GLU A 203 16.19 -2.34 -0.25
C GLU A 203 15.28 -3.48 -0.73
N LEU A 204 14.65 -3.29 -1.89
CA LEU A 204 13.78 -4.30 -2.51
C LEU A 204 14.53 -5.60 -2.82
N ASP A 205 15.81 -5.51 -3.22
CA ASP A 205 16.64 -6.67 -3.55
C ASP A 205 16.91 -7.57 -2.34
N ASP A 206 16.79 -7.02 -1.12
CA ASP A 206 16.98 -7.77 0.13
C ASP A 206 15.74 -8.57 0.54
N ILE A 207 14.58 -8.35 -0.11
CA ILE A 207 13.29 -8.94 0.28
C ILE A 207 13.34 -10.49 0.36
N PRO A 208 13.93 -11.23 -0.58
CA PRO A 208 14.02 -12.70 -0.48
C PRO A 208 14.74 -13.17 0.79
N ASP A 209 15.73 -12.42 1.27
CA ASP A 209 16.46 -12.73 2.50
C ASP A 209 15.70 -12.30 3.74
N GLN A 210 15.03 -11.15 3.69
CA GLN A 210 14.15 -10.68 4.76
C GLN A 210 13.00 -11.67 5.03
N ILE A 211 12.37 -12.21 3.99
CA ILE A 211 11.29 -13.19 4.13
C ILE A 211 11.82 -14.49 4.74
N ARG A 212 12.99 -14.96 4.30
CA ARG A 212 13.64 -16.12 4.91
C ARG A 212 13.93 -15.89 6.39
N LYS A 213 14.34 -14.68 6.78
CA LYS A 213 14.58 -14.29 8.17
C LYS A 213 13.29 -14.24 8.98
N LEU A 214 12.22 -13.63 8.47
CA LEU A 214 10.92 -13.54 9.14
C LEU A 214 10.28 -14.93 9.30
N ALA A 215 10.35 -15.78 8.28
CA ALA A 215 9.87 -17.15 8.35
C ALA A 215 10.65 -18.03 9.35
N ARG A 216 11.92 -17.69 9.63
CA ARG A 216 12.71 -18.32 10.71
C ARG A 216 12.29 -17.78 12.08
N GLN A 217 12.11 -16.46 12.21
CA GLN A 217 11.68 -15.82 13.45
C GLN A 217 10.29 -16.30 13.89
N ALA A 218 9.30 -16.32 13.00
CA ALA A 218 7.96 -16.81 13.28
C ALA A 218 7.94 -18.29 13.72
N ARG A 219 8.78 -19.13 13.11
CA ARG A 219 8.95 -20.53 13.53
C ARG A 219 9.54 -20.64 14.93
N ASN A 220 10.53 -19.82 15.26
CA ASN A 220 11.17 -19.84 16.57
C ASN A 220 10.24 -19.35 17.68
N THR A 221 9.40 -18.34 17.42
CA THR A 221 8.40 -17.83 18.38
C THR A 221 7.31 -18.88 18.64
N ALA A 222 6.85 -19.60 17.62
CA ALA A 222 5.82 -20.63 17.75
C ALA A 222 6.29 -21.92 18.46
N THR A 223 7.61 -22.16 18.56
CA THR A 223 8.19 -23.27 19.33
C THR A 223 8.60 -22.89 20.76
N ALA A 224 8.51 -21.60 21.11
CA ALA A 224 8.85 -21.09 22.43
C ALA A 224 7.61 -20.94 23.35
N GLU A 225 6.42 -21.22 22.83
CA GLU A 225 5.14 -21.36 23.55
C GLU A 225 4.79 -22.83 23.76
#